data_AF-A0A968D8V1-F1
#
_entry.id   AF-A0A968D8V1-F1
#
_cell.length_a   1.000
_cell.length_b   1.000
_cell.length_c   1.000
_cell.angle_alpha   90.00
_cell.angle_beta   90.00
_cell.angle_gamma   90.00
#
_symmetry.space_group_name_H-M   'P 1'
#
loop_
_entity.id
_entity.type
_entity.pdbx_description
1 polymer ?
#
loop_
_entity_poly.entity_id
_entity_poly.type
_entity_poly.pdbx_seq_one_letter_code
_entity_poly.pdbx_strand_id
1 'polypeptide(L)'
;MRNEGNYIVSLGRLCSWLADQAEALGVNVFPGFAAVEVCYADDGSVCGVITGDMGIAADGSAKPNHEPGIELKARQVVFAEGCRGSLGKELEQRFDLRADCDPQHYGIGLKEIWTVEP
;
A
#
# COMPACT_ATOMS: atom_id res chain seq x y z
N MET A 1 21.79 13.87 20.07
CA MET A 1 21.32 13.15 18.86
C MET A 1 22.57 12.89 18.00
N ARG A 2 22.85 11.64 17.61
CA ARG A 2 24.02 11.28 16.77
C ARG A 2 23.52 10.96 15.37
N ASN A 3 23.77 11.84 14.40
CA ASN A 3 23.31 11.72 13.00
C ASN A 3 24.46 11.85 12.00
N GLU A 4 25.71 11.70 12.44
CA GLU A 4 26.89 11.71 11.57
C GLU A 4 26.75 10.60 10.50
N GLY A 5 26.84 10.99 9.23
CA GLY A 5 26.67 10.08 8.08
C GLY A 5 25.24 9.95 7.54
N ASN A 6 24.24 10.58 8.18
CA ASN A 6 22.86 10.56 7.70
C ASN A 6 22.58 11.72 6.73
N TYR A 7 21.51 11.58 5.93
CA TYR A 7 21.05 12.59 4.97
C TYR A 7 19.69 13.16 5.36
N ILE A 8 19.48 14.45 5.11
CA ILE A 8 18.17 15.09 5.17
C ILE A 8 17.56 15.03 3.77
N VAL A 9 16.41 14.40 3.64
CA VAL A 9 15.74 14.20 2.34
C VAL A 9 14.24 14.45 2.43
N SER A 10 13.62 14.73 1.28
CA SER A 10 12.19 14.51 1.12
C SER A 10 11.96 13.05 0.72
N LEU A 11 11.44 12.25 1.65
CA LEU A 11 11.14 10.84 1.38
C LEU A 11 10.18 10.66 0.19
N GLY A 12 9.20 11.56 0.04
CA GLY A 12 8.29 11.55 -1.11
C GLY A 12 9.02 11.70 -2.45
N ARG A 13 9.98 12.63 -2.54
CA ARG A 13 10.79 12.81 -3.76
C ARG A 13 11.71 11.62 -4.02
N LEU A 14 12.27 11.02 -2.96
CA LEU A 14 13.06 9.81 -3.07
C LEU A 14 12.22 8.64 -3.61
N CYS A 15 11.00 8.43 -3.11
CA CYS A 15 10.10 7.39 -3.59
C CYS A 15 9.69 7.61 -5.06
N SER A 16 9.43 8.86 -5.47
CA SER A 16 9.17 9.17 -6.89
C SER A 16 10.36 8.79 -7.77
N TRP A 17 11.58 9.16 -7.37
CA TRP A 17 12.78 8.78 -8.11
C TRP A 17 12.99 7.25 -8.15
N LEU A 18 12.71 6.55 -7.05
CA LEU A 18 12.78 5.08 -7.01
C LEU A 18 11.76 4.41 -7.94
N ALA A 19 10.58 5.01 -8.14
CA ALA A 19 9.61 4.51 -9.10
C ALA A 19 10.18 4.56 -10.52
N ASP A 20 10.81 5.68 -10.92
CA ASP A 20 11.47 5.80 -12.23
C ASP A 20 12.58 4.74 -12.40
N GLN A 21 13.34 4.46 -11.33
CA GLN A 21 14.37 3.41 -11.37
C GLN A 21 13.76 2.01 -11.53
N ALA A 22 12.65 1.75 -10.85
CA ALA A 22 11.95 0.46 -10.95
C ALA A 22 11.38 0.25 -12.36
N GLU A 23 10.75 1.27 -12.94
CA GLU A 23 10.24 1.22 -14.32
C GLU A 23 11.37 1.01 -15.33
N ALA A 24 12.52 1.65 -15.15
CA ALA A 24 13.70 1.42 -15.98
C ALA A 24 14.24 -0.03 -15.90
N LEU A 25 13.98 -0.73 -14.80
CA LEU A 25 14.28 -2.15 -14.60
C LEU A 25 13.17 -3.08 -15.11
N GLY A 26 12.12 -2.54 -15.72
CA GLY A 26 10.99 -3.29 -16.29
C GLY A 26 9.88 -3.62 -15.29
N VAL A 27 9.86 -2.98 -14.12
CA VAL A 27 8.74 -3.10 -13.18
C VAL A 27 7.56 -2.29 -13.71
N ASN A 28 6.38 -2.93 -13.79
CA ASN A 28 5.15 -2.21 -14.08
C ASN A 28 4.65 -1.52 -12.81
N VAL A 29 4.62 -0.19 -12.81
CA VAL A 29 4.10 0.62 -11.70
C VAL A 29 2.71 1.12 -12.06
N PHE A 30 1.72 0.82 -11.21
CA PHE A 30 0.32 1.22 -11.43
C PHE A 30 -0.11 2.23 -10.36
N PRO A 31 0.28 3.51 -10.46
CA PRO A 31 -0.12 4.52 -9.50
C PRO A 31 -1.63 4.78 -9.59
N GLY A 32 -2.27 5.04 -8.45
CA GLY A 32 -3.71 5.34 -8.39
C GLY A 32 -4.63 4.12 -8.34
N PHE A 33 -4.10 2.89 -8.42
CA PHE A 33 -4.86 1.65 -8.28
C PHE A 33 -4.65 1.05 -6.89
N ALA A 34 -5.57 1.34 -5.97
CA ALA A 34 -5.52 0.76 -4.64
C ALA A 34 -5.97 -0.71 -4.69
N ALA A 35 -5.18 -1.62 -4.09
CA ALA A 35 -5.63 -2.95 -3.75
C ALA A 35 -6.60 -2.86 -2.57
N VAL A 36 -7.80 -3.43 -2.72
CA VAL A 36 -8.88 -3.34 -1.71
C VAL A 36 -9.32 -4.70 -1.16
N GLU A 37 -9.00 -5.78 -1.87
CA GLU A 37 -9.29 -7.15 -1.43
C GLU A 37 -8.12 -8.10 -1.74
N VAL A 38 -7.97 -9.13 -0.90
CA VAL A 38 -7.00 -10.21 -1.11
C VAL A 38 -7.66 -11.37 -1.85
N CYS A 39 -7.03 -11.87 -2.90
CA CYS A 39 -7.48 -13.09 -3.59
C CYS A 39 -6.90 -14.32 -2.89
N TYR A 40 -7.74 -15.30 -2.59
CA TYR A 40 -7.32 -16.58 -2.02
C TYR A 40 -7.61 -17.74 -2.99
N ALA A 41 -6.69 -18.68 -3.08
CA ALA A 41 -6.90 -19.95 -3.76
C ALA A 41 -7.72 -20.92 -2.90
N ASP A 42 -8.14 -22.04 -3.50
CA ASP A 42 -8.94 -23.08 -2.83
C ASP A 42 -8.22 -23.71 -1.62
N ASP A 43 -6.88 -23.73 -1.63
CA ASP A 43 -6.06 -24.20 -0.52
C ASP A 43 -5.88 -23.16 0.60
N GLY A 44 -6.49 -21.98 0.45
CA GLY A 44 -6.44 -20.87 1.40
C GLY A 44 -5.20 -19.97 1.26
N SER A 45 -4.29 -20.26 0.34
CA SER A 45 -3.11 -19.43 0.06
C SER A 45 -3.47 -18.13 -0.67
N VAL A 46 -2.66 -17.08 -0.49
CA VAL A 46 -2.84 -15.82 -1.23
C VAL A 46 -2.42 -16.02 -2.69
N CYS A 47 -3.28 -15.66 -3.62
CA CYS A 47 -3.04 -15.80 -5.07
C CYS A 47 -3.08 -14.48 -5.85
N GLY A 48 -3.33 -13.36 -5.17
CA GLY A 48 -3.42 -12.05 -5.82
C GLY A 48 -4.07 -10.97 -4.96
N VAL A 49 -4.40 -9.86 -5.61
CA VAL A 49 -5.22 -8.76 -5.04
C VAL A 49 -6.24 -8.28 -6.07
N ILE A 50 -7.33 -7.67 -5.59
CA ILE A 50 -8.32 -6.99 -6.43
C ILE A 50 -8.20 -5.48 -6.21
N THR A 51 -8.15 -4.71 -7.30
CA THR A 51 -8.18 -3.25 -7.20
C THR A 51 -9.60 -2.73 -6.93
N GLY A 52 -9.74 -1.51 -6.42
CA GLY A 52 -11.07 -0.92 -6.19
C GLY A 52 -11.88 -0.66 -7.46
N ASP A 53 -13.20 -0.78 -7.34
CA ASP A 53 -14.16 -0.38 -8.38
C ASP A 53 -14.10 1.12 -8.65
N MET A 54 -14.23 1.50 -9.92
CA MET A 54 -14.32 2.88 -10.36
C MET A 54 -15.78 3.23 -10.68
N GLY A 55 -16.14 4.50 -10.55
CA GLY A 55 -17.51 4.95 -10.85
C GLY A 55 -18.54 4.59 -9.78
N ILE A 56 -18.14 4.46 -8.51
CA ILE A 56 -19.08 4.31 -7.38
C ILE A 56 -19.51 5.69 -6.86
N ALA A 57 -20.78 5.83 -6.51
CA ALA A 57 -21.35 7.03 -5.88
C ALA A 57 -21.13 7.02 -4.36
N ALA A 58 -21.31 8.19 -3.72
CA ALA A 58 -21.11 8.32 -2.27
C ALA A 58 -22.09 7.47 -1.45
N ASP A 59 -23.23 7.11 -2.03
CA ASP A 59 -24.22 6.20 -1.45
C ASP A 59 -23.95 4.71 -1.75
N GLY A 60 -22.86 4.41 -2.47
CA GLY A 60 -22.47 3.06 -2.88
C GLY A 60 -23.09 2.57 -4.19
N SER A 61 -23.96 3.35 -4.84
CA SER A 61 -24.56 2.96 -6.12
C SER A 61 -23.56 3.07 -7.30
N ALA A 62 -23.71 2.18 -8.29
CA ALA A 62 -22.91 2.22 -9.51
C ALA A 62 -23.36 3.36 -10.44
N LYS A 63 -22.41 4.19 -10.88
CA LYS A 63 -22.63 5.25 -11.87
C LYS A 63 -22.63 4.67 -13.30
N PRO A 64 -23.08 5.43 -14.31
CA PRO A 64 -23.04 4.97 -15.71
C PRO A 64 -21.64 4.60 -16.23
N ASN A 65 -20.58 5.16 -15.63
CA ASN A 65 -19.19 4.87 -15.95
C ASN A 65 -18.55 3.88 -14.94
N HIS A 66 -19.36 3.01 -14.34
CA HIS A 66 -18.87 2.00 -13.42
C HIS A 66 -17.93 1.03 -14.14
N GLU A 67 -16.77 0.79 -13.56
CA GLU A 67 -15.81 -0.21 -14.01
C GLU A 67 -15.41 -1.08 -12.81
N PRO A 68 -15.56 -2.42 -12.91
CA PRO A 68 -15.16 -3.30 -11.84
C PRO A 68 -13.64 -3.29 -11.65
N GLY A 69 -13.23 -3.57 -10.42
CA GLY A 69 -11.85 -3.79 -10.04
C GLY A 69 -11.17 -4.88 -10.86
N ILE A 70 -9.85 -4.79 -10.96
CA ILE A 70 -9.01 -5.72 -11.69
C ILE A 70 -8.42 -6.74 -10.73
N GLU A 71 -8.59 -8.02 -11.04
CA GLU A 71 -7.92 -9.12 -10.34
C GLU A 71 -6.47 -9.27 -10.85
N LEU A 72 -5.51 -9.00 -9.97
CA LEU A 72 -4.07 -9.14 -10.24
C LEU A 72 -3.55 -10.43 -9.59
N LYS A 73 -3.43 -11.50 -10.39
CA LYS A 73 -2.90 -12.78 -9.94
C LYS A 73 -1.38 -12.79 -9.93
N ALA A 74 -0.80 -13.34 -8.87
CA ALA A 74 0.63 -13.54 -8.75
C ALA A 74 0.95 -14.82 -7.98
N ARG A 75 2.12 -15.40 -8.26
CA ARG A 75 2.63 -16.54 -7.49
C ARG A 75 3.04 -16.16 -6.07
N GLN A 76 3.43 -14.90 -5.89
CA GLN A 76 3.84 -14.31 -4.63
C GLN A 76 3.34 -12.88 -4.60
N VAL A 77 2.78 -12.47 -3.45
CA VAL A 77 2.29 -11.12 -3.21
C VAL A 77 3.03 -10.56 -2.01
N VAL A 78 3.66 -9.41 -2.18
CA VAL A 78 4.33 -8.70 -1.09
C VAL A 78 3.45 -7.54 -0.65
N PHE A 79 3.00 -7.58 0.60
CA PHE A 79 2.18 -6.53 1.19
C PHE A 79 3.07 -5.45 1.82
N ALA A 80 3.01 -4.24 1.27
CA ALA A 80 3.85 -3.10 1.67
C ALA A 80 3.02 -1.82 1.92
N GLU A 81 1.82 -1.96 2.51
CA GLU A 81 0.89 -0.84 2.78
C GLU A 81 1.42 0.20 3.80
N GLY A 82 2.48 -0.14 4.53
CA GLY A 82 3.05 0.71 5.57
C GLY A 82 2.35 0.57 6.92
N CYS A 83 2.32 1.66 7.69
CA CYS A 83 1.82 1.64 9.07
C CYS A 83 0.30 1.38 9.09
N ARG A 84 -0.11 0.26 9.73
CA ARG A 84 -1.50 -0.14 9.91
C ARG A 84 -2.28 -0.34 8.59
N GLY A 85 -1.68 -1.08 7.66
CA GLY A 85 -2.31 -1.48 6.39
C GLY A 85 -3.65 -2.21 6.57
N SER A 86 -4.60 -1.95 5.67
CA SER A 86 -5.94 -2.54 5.68
C SER A 86 -5.92 -4.03 5.38
N LEU A 87 -5.24 -4.43 4.30
CA LEU A 87 -5.13 -5.83 3.89
C LEU A 87 -4.20 -6.59 4.84
N GLY A 88 -3.12 -5.94 5.28
CA GLY A 88 -2.23 -6.48 6.31
C GLY A 88 -2.99 -6.87 7.58
N LYS A 89 -3.94 -6.05 8.04
CA LYS A 89 -4.78 -6.38 9.19
C LYS A 89 -5.68 -7.60 8.93
N GLU A 90 -6.23 -7.74 7.72
CA GLU A 90 -7.01 -8.93 7.34
C GLU A 90 -6.14 -10.19 7.36
N LEU A 91 -4.95 -10.12 6.76
CA LEU A 91 -3.98 -11.23 6.71
C LEU A 91 -3.54 -11.65 8.11
N GLU A 92 -3.25 -10.69 8.99
CA GLU A 92 -2.90 -10.94 10.39
C GLU A 92 -3.96 -11.77 11.11
N GLN A 93 -5.23 -11.47 10.88
CA GLN A 93 -6.36 -12.20 11.47
C GLN A 93 -6.54 -13.57 10.83
N ARG A 94 -6.49 -13.64 9.50
CA ARG A 94 -6.76 -14.87 8.75
C ARG A 94 -5.72 -15.96 9.04
N PHE A 95 -4.46 -15.59 9.11
CA PHE A 95 -3.34 -16.51 9.29
C PHE A 95 -2.78 -16.54 10.71
N ASP A 96 -3.45 -15.88 11.66
CA ASP A 96 -3.05 -15.78 13.07
C ASP A 96 -1.58 -15.31 13.24
N LEU A 97 -1.17 -14.31 12.45
CA LEU A 97 0.23 -13.87 12.37
C LEU A 97 0.71 -13.16 13.64
N ARG A 98 -0.18 -12.94 14.61
CA ARG A 98 0.10 -12.25 15.87
C ARG A 98 -0.07 -13.11 17.12
N ALA A 99 -0.17 -14.43 16.96
CA ALA A 99 -0.36 -15.38 18.07
C ALA A 99 0.71 -15.21 19.17
N ASP A 100 1.97 -14.99 18.77
CA ASP A 100 3.13 -14.96 19.66
C ASP A 100 3.85 -13.60 19.68
N CYS A 101 3.12 -12.50 19.51
CA CYS A 101 3.69 -11.16 19.60
C CYS A 101 2.80 -10.15 20.34
N ASP A 102 3.43 -9.14 20.92
CA ASP A 102 2.70 -8.01 21.48
C ASP A 102 1.94 -7.22 20.41
N PRO A 103 0.83 -6.57 20.76
CA PRO A 103 0.11 -5.71 19.83
C PRO A 103 0.97 -4.53 19.38
N GLN A 104 0.82 -4.15 18.10
CA GLN A 104 1.51 -3.01 17.53
C GLN A 104 1.17 -1.71 18.27
N HIS A 105 2.20 -0.91 18.59
CA HIS A 105 2.06 0.42 19.16
C HIS A 105 2.21 1.49 18.07
N TYR A 106 1.37 2.51 18.13
CA TYR A 106 1.30 3.56 17.12
C TYR A 106 1.51 4.94 17.74
N GLY A 107 2.11 5.83 16.97
CA GLY A 107 2.16 7.26 17.22
C GLY A 107 1.66 8.01 16.01
N ILE A 108 1.06 9.19 16.23
CA ILE A 108 0.67 10.09 15.15
C ILE A 108 1.77 11.12 14.93
N GLY A 109 2.21 11.25 13.68
CA GLY A 109 3.13 12.29 13.24
C GLY A 109 2.41 13.32 12.41
N LEU A 110 2.48 14.59 12.81
CA LEU A 110 2.01 15.71 12.00
C LEU A 110 3.23 16.42 11.43
N LYS A 111 3.17 16.75 10.13
CA LYS A 111 4.27 17.37 9.40
C LYS A 111 3.74 18.50 8.54
N GLU A 112 4.47 19.61 8.57
CA GLU A 112 4.32 20.75 7.67
C GLU A 112 5.63 21.03 6.94
N ILE A 113 5.54 21.79 5.85
CA ILE A 113 6.69 22.22 5.04
C ILE A 113 6.65 23.75 4.97
N TRP A 114 7.76 24.38 5.31
CA TRP A 114 7.92 25.84 5.26
C TRP A 114 8.98 26.22 4.25
N THR A 115 8.78 27.38 3.64
CA THR A 115 9.83 28.13 2.95
C THR A 115 10.24 29.26 3.87
N VAL A 116 11.53 29.34 4.20
CA VAL A 116 12.10 30.39 5.05
C VAL A 116 13.06 31.26 4.25
N GLU A 117 13.31 32.48 4.73
CA GLU A 117 14.39 33.31 4.20
C GLU A 117 15.74 32.62 4.44
N PRO A 118 16.71 32.73 3.51
CA PRO A 118 18.01 32.05 3.62
C PRO A 118 18.82 32.43 4.86
#